data_AF-A0A397BRA8-F1
#
_entry.id   AF-A0A397BRA8-F1
#
_cell.length_a   1.000
_cell.length_b   1.000
_cell.length_c   1.000
_cell.angle_alpha   90.00
_cell.angle_beta   90.00
_cell.angle_gamma   90.00
#
_symmetry.space_group_name_H-M   'P 1'
#
loop_
_entity.id
_entity.type
_entity.pdbx_description
1 polymer ?
#
loop_
_entity_poly.entity_id
_entity_poly.type
_entity_poly.pdbx_seq_one_letter_code
_entity_poly.pdbx_strand_id
1 'polypeptide(L)'
;MMAQGTPFGNLMAEAVKLKGAQQATLRPVWDSWPQYFQHSMFMQDPIVSGREKPFDERLRLATEIKVQGNVHFAKGEFEEAVAQYEKALALFKYCENTDPDWKKKGIRDDDIYVVDYKPDNVHDQSQLDTLKVTLYLNISVCKLKLKEFALAISACGDVLAIDPTNAKAYYRVTLLALLRNLYRRLRLEHAQQRKLDKRTFNGMFNRGTVVDDTNVVEVAAPDKARANEKRLQKEVEDAEAIAHMYEQSGKLQEASELRQKIDQAKAATRATPPRVDFMHPTPEMIEDGKKNGYDHLLSLQYCRI
;
A
#
# COMPACT_ATOMS: atom_id res chain seq x y z
N MET A 1 -10.04 12.34 0.18
CA MET A 1 -9.74 10.91 -0.07
C MET A 1 -10.94 10.31 -0.82
N MET A 2 -10.73 9.83 -2.04
CA MET A 2 -11.81 9.40 -2.94
C MET A 2 -12.46 8.11 -2.44
N ALA A 3 -13.79 8.04 -2.41
CA ALA A 3 -14.55 6.91 -1.87
C ALA A 3 -14.36 5.65 -2.76
N GLN A 4 -13.50 4.73 -2.29
CA GLN A 4 -13.36 3.41 -2.88
C GLN A 4 -14.70 2.66 -2.83
N GLY A 5 -15.10 2.04 -3.95
CA GLY A 5 -16.35 1.28 -4.05
C GLY A 5 -17.49 1.96 -4.83
N THR A 6 -17.29 3.17 -5.35
CA THR A 6 -18.21 3.76 -6.34
C THR A 6 -17.78 3.38 -7.77
N PRO A 7 -18.70 3.27 -8.74
CA PRO A 7 -18.35 2.99 -10.14
C PRO A 7 -17.32 3.98 -10.70
N PHE A 8 -17.46 5.27 -10.41
CA PHE A 8 -16.49 6.31 -10.79
C PHE A 8 -15.14 6.14 -10.09
N GLY A 9 -15.13 5.84 -8.79
CA GLY A 9 -13.90 5.58 -8.03
C GLY A 9 -13.12 4.37 -8.56
N ASN A 10 -13.84 3.32 -8.99
CA ASN A 10 -13.25 2.12 -9.59
C ASN A 10 -12.69 2.41 -10.99
N LEU A 11 -13.46 3.09 -11.85
CA LEU A 11 -13.00 3.54 -13.17
C LEU A 11 -11.74 4.42 -13.08
N MET A 12 -11.70 5.37 -12.15
CA MET A 12 -10.53 6.22 -11.96
C MET A 12 -9.33 5.41 -11.44
N ALA A 13 -9.54 4.43 -10.56
CA ALA A 13 -8.47 3.54 -10.10
C ALA A 13 -7.91 2.68 -11.24
N GLU A 14 -8.76 2.20 -12.15
CA GLU A 14 -8.33 1.49 -13.36
C GLU A 14 -7.57 2.41 -14.32
N ALA A 15 -8.08 3.62 -14.55
CA ALA A 15 -7.40 4.62 -15.38
C ALA A 15 -6.01 4.98 -14.84
N VAL A 16 -5.87 5.13 -13.51
CA VAL A 16 -4.57 5.36 -12.86
C VAL A 16 -3.64 4.17 -13.03
N LYS A 17 -4.12 2.93 -12.87
CA LYS A 17 -3.31 1.72 -13.11
C LYS A 17 -2.85 1.64 -14.57
N LEU A 18 -3.74 1.92 -15.51
CA LEU A 18 -3.46 1.85 -16.94
C LEU A 18 -2.44 2.92 -17.34
N LYS A 19 -2.59 4.16 -16.85
CA LYS A 19 -1.58 5.22 -17.03
C LYS A 19 -0.24 4.87 -16.38
N GLY A 20 -0.26 4.28 -15.18
CA GLY A 20 0.94 3.81 -14.49
C GLY A 20 1.68 2.71 -15.25
N ALA A 21 0.94 1.74 -15.82
CA ALA A 21 1.51 0.67 -16.64
C ALA A 21 2.12 1.22 -17.95
N GLN A 22 1.43 2.16 -18.61
CA GLN A 22 1.97 2.85 -19.80
C GLN A 22 3.26 3.60 -19.46
N GLN A 23 3.30 4.32 -18.33
CA GLN A 23 4.51 5.02 -17.90
C GLN A 23 5.65 4.06 -17.55
N ALA A 24 5.36 2.93 -16.89
CA ALA A 24 6.38 1.94 -16.54
C ALA A 24 7.07 1.36 -17.79
N THR A 25 6.38 1.26 -18.93
CA THR A 25 6.99 0.85 -20.21
C THR A 25 7.99 1.88 -20.74
N LEU A 26 7.80 3.17 -20.42
CA LEU A 26 8.62 4.27 -20.92
C LEU A 26 9.81 4.62 -20.01
N ARG A 27 9.87 4.06 -18.79
CA ARG A 27 10.89 4.39 -17.78
C ARG A 27 11.56 3.19 -17.08
N PRO A 28 11.84 2.06 -17.75
CA PRO A 28 12.44 0.89 -17.11
C PRO A 28 13.79 1.18 -16.42
N VAL A 29 14.64 2.05 -16.97
CA VAL A 29 15.93 2.45 -16.38
C VAL A 29 15.68 3.29 -15.13
N TRP A 30 14.82 4.30 -15.21
CA TRP A 30 14.40 5.08 -14.04
C TRP A 30 13.88 4.19 -12.91
N ASP A 31 12.95 3.27 -13.20
CA ASP A 31 12.34 2.39 -12.20
C ASP A 31 13.34 1.34 -11.64
N SER A 32 14.46 1.09 -12.33
CA SER A 32 15.54 0.22 -11.84
C SER A 32 16.40 0.89 -10.77
N TRP A 33 16.45 2.22 -10.75
CA TRP A 33 17.27 2.96 -9.80
C TRP A 33 16.71 2.94 -8.38
N PRO A 34 17.59 2.93 -7.36
CA PRO A 34 17.13 3.06 -5.99
C PRO A 34 16.46 4.42 -5.78
N GLN A 35 15.40 4.43 -4.97
CA GLN A 35 14.59 5.61 -4.73
C GLN A 35 15.41 6.83 -4.27
N TYR A 36 16.43 6.60 -3.44
CA TYR A 36 17.30 7.68 -2.97
C TYR A 36 18.09 8.37 -4.09
N PHE A 37 18.35 7.66 -5.21
CA PHE A 37 18.98 8.26 -6.38
C PHE A 37 17.96 8.97 -7.26
N GLN A 38 16.76 8.41 -7.43
CA GLN A 38 15.65 9.04 -8.15
C GLN A 38 15.31 10.44 -7.59
N HIS A 39 15.39 10.61 -6.27
CA HIS A 39 15.13 11.90 -5.62
C HIS A 39 16.05 13.04 -6.11
N SER A 40 17.23 12.72 -6.67
CA SER A 40 18.17 13.72 -7.20
C SER A 40 17.58 14.58 -8.34
N MET A 41 16.58 14.07 -9.07
CA MET A 41 15.85 14.79 -10.13
C MET A 41 14.94 15.89 -9.60
N PHE A 42 14.57 15.84 -8.31
CA PHE A 42 13.61 16.74 -7.68
C PHE A 42 14.28 17.74 -6.73
N MET A 43 15.61 17.81 -6.74
CA MET A 43 16.36 18.72 -5.87
C MET A 43 16.11 20.18 -6.24
N GLN A 44 16.18 21.04 -5.22
CA GLN A 44 16.04 22.49 -5.34
C GLN A 44 17.29 23.17 -4.78
N ASP A 45 17.33 24.50 -4.78
CA ASP A 45 18.39 25.23 -4.12
C ASP A 45 18.43 24.95 -2.61
N PRO A 46 19.63 24.90 -1.99
CA PRO A 46 20.93 25.28 -2.57
C PRO A 46 21.64 24.16 -3.36
N ILE A 47 21.02 22.99 -3.55
CA ILE A 47 21.67 21.82 -4.16
C ILE A 47 21.91 22.05 -5.65
N VAL A 48 20.92 22.57 -6.38
CA VAL A 48 21.04 22.83 -7.82
C VAL A 48 22.15 23.84 -8.08
N SER A 49 22.10 25.02 -7.43
CA SER A 49 23.20 25.99 -7.51
C SER A 49 24.55 25.45 -7.04
N GLY A 50 24.54 24.52 -6.08
CA GLY A 50 25.75 23.89 -5.54
C GLY A 50 26.47 23.00 -6.56
N ARG A 51 25.75 22.40 -7.52
CA ARG A 51 26.30 21.56 -8.60
C ARG A 51 27.16 22.31 -9.60
N GLU A 52 27.17 23.64 -9.60
CA GLU A 52 28.00 24.45 -10.48
C GLU A 52 29.30 24.91 -9.78
N LYS A 53 29.39 24.72 -8.46
CA LYS A 53 30.52 25.18 -7.67
C LYS A 53 31.76 24.30 -7.84
N PRO A 54 32.97 24.82 -7.52
CA PRO A 54 34.18 24.01 -7.43
C PRO A 54 34.08 22.90 -6.37
N PHE A 55 34.95 21.91 -6.46
CA PHE A 55 34.95 20.74 -5.56
C PHE A 55 34.91 21.11 -4.07
N ASP A 56 35.78 22.02 -3.63
CA ASP A 56 35.89 22.42 -2.22
C ASP A 56 34.59 23.02 -1.67
N GLU A 57 33.86 23.78 -2.49
CA GLU A 57 32.57 24.34 -2.10
C GLU A 57 31.48 23.25 -2.05
N ARG A 58 31.45 22.34 -3.03
CA ARG A 58 30.54 21.18 -2.98
C ARG A 58 30.80 20.31 -1.75
N LEU A 59 32.06 20.02 -1.46
CA LEU A 59 32.48 19.17 -0.35
C LEU A 59 32.10 19.78 1.00
N ARG A 60 32.31 21.09 1.16
CA ARG A 60 31.88 21.83 2.37
C ARG A 60 30.38 21.77 2.55
N LEU A 61 29.61 22.11 1.51
CA LEU A 61 28.14 22.06 1.55
C LEU A 61 27.61 20.65 1.84
N ALA A 62 28.14 19.63 1.16
CA ALA A 62 27.74 18.25 1.37
C ALA A 62 28.07 17.76 2.79
N THR A 63 29.20 18.20 3.35
CA THR A 63 29.60 17.86 4.72
C THR A 63 28.68 18.51 5.75
N GLU A 64 28.27 19.77 5.54
CA GLU A 64 27.29 20.44 6.41
C GLU A 64 25.94 19.72 6.39
N ILE A 65 25.42 19.42 5.20
CA ILE A 65 24.17 18.68 5.03
C ILE A 65 24.26 17.29 5.68
N LYS A 66 25.38 16.59 5.54
CA LYS A 66 25.62 15.31 6.23
C LYS A 66 25.51 15.47 7.75
N VAL A 67 26.07 16.53 8.32
CA VAL A 67 25.98 16.79 9.77
C VAL A 67 24.52 17.00 10.18
N GLN A 68 23.72 17.74 9.40
CA GLN A 68 22.28 17.87 9.64
C GLN A 68 21.57 16.52 9.60
N GLY A 69 21.93 15.65 8.64
CA GLY A 69 21.43 14.27 8.59
C GLY A 69 21.77 13.46 9.84
N ASN A 70 23.00 13.60 10.36
CA ASN A 70 23.41 12.94 11.61
C ASN A 70 22.60 13.45 12.82
N VAL A 71 22.22 14.72 12.85
CA VAL A 71 21.36 15.29 13.90
C VAL A 71 19.97 14.65 13.87
N HIS A 72 19.34 14.56 12.69
CA HIS A 72 18.05 13.87 12.54
C HIS A 72 18.16 12.38 12.91
N PHE A 73 19.25 11.73 12.49
CA PHE A 73 19.50 10.34 12.83
C PHE A 73 19.57 10.11 14.35
N ALA A 74 20.25 10.99 15.08
CA ALA A 74 20.35 10.92 16.53
C ALA A 74 18.99 11.12 17.23
N LYS A 75 18.07 11.86 16.61
CA LYS A 75 16.68 12.03 17.08
C LYS A 75 15.76 10.86 16.73
N GLY A 76 16.20 9.94 15.88
CA GLY A 76 15.38 8.85 15.36
C GLY A 76 14.47 9.23 14.18
N GLU A 77 14.66 10.42 13.63
CA GLU A 77 13.97 10.96 12.44
C GLU A 77 14.66 10.41 11.19
N PHE A 78 14.42 9.13 10.88
CA PHE A 78 15.21 8.40 9.88
C PHE A 78 14.90 8.83 8.44
N GLU A 79 13.64 9.16 8.13
CA GLU A 79 13.22 9.68 6.83
C GLU A 79 13.88 11.02 6.53
N GLU A 80 13.89 11.94 7.49
CA GLU A 80 14.54 13.24 7.40
C GLU A 80 16.05 13.10 7.30
N ALA A 81 16.64 12.18 8.07
CA ALA A 81 18.07 11.87 7.96
C ALA A 81 18.44 11.40 6.55
N VAL A 82 17.67 10.47 5.98
CA VAL A 82 17.84 10.00 4.60
C VAL A 82 17.74 11.14 3.61
N ALA A 83 16.74 12.01 3.74
CA ALA A 83 16.58 13.15 2.84
C ALA A 83 17.80 14.08 2.84
N GLN A 84 18.45 14.29 3.99
CA GLN A 84 19.69 15.06 4.05
C GLN A 84 20.85 14.32 3.39
N TYR A 85 21.04 13.03 3.64
CA TYR A 85 22.11 12.26 2.99
C TYR A 85 21.94 12.21 1.46
N GLU A 86 20.71 12.12 0.97
CA GLU A 86 20.36 12.20 -0.45
C GLU A 86 20.74 13.54 -1.07
N LYS A 87 20.43 14.66 -0.39
CA LYS A 87 20.84 16.01 -0.83
C LYS A 87 22.36 16.13 -0.93
N ALA A 88 23.10 15.59 0.05
CA ALA A 88 24.56 15.61 0.03
C ALA A 88 25.13 14.79 -1.15
N LEU A 89 24.56 13.63 -1.46
CA LEU A 89 24.94 12.83 -2.63
C LEU A 89 24.61 13.53 -3.95
N ALA A 90 23.46 14.21 -4.01
CA ALA A 90 22.96 14.87 -5.22
C ALA A 90 23.76 16.10 -5.67
N LEU A 91 24.77 16.53 -4.91
CA LEU A 91 25.79 17.51 -5.33
C LEU A 91 26.84 16.90 -6.28
N PHE A 92 27.00 15.57 -6.24
CA PHE A 92 28.04 14.87 -6.98
C PHE A 92 27.48 13.89 -7.99
N LYS A 93 26.42 13.14 -7.65
CA LYS A 93 25.80 12.19 -8.56
C LYS A 93 24.29 12.41 -8.60
N TYR A 94 23.77 12.77 -9.75
CA TYR A 94 22.36 13.12 -9.92
C TYR A 94 21.87 12.80 -11.33
N CYS A 95 20.56 12.80 -11.52
CA CYS A 95 19.93 12.70 -12.82
C CYS A 95 19.13 13.97 -13.11
N GLU A 96 19.07 14.33 -14.39
CA GLU A 96 18.32 15.46 -14.88
C GLU A 96 17.48 15.04 -16.08
N ASN A 97 16.40 15.77 -16.30
CA ASN A 97 15.51 15.54 -17.42
C ASN A 97 15.61 16.73 -18.38
N THR A 98 15.81 16.44 -19.65
CA THR A 98 15.96 17.43 -20.73
C THR A 98 14.64 18.07 -21.16
N ASP A 99 13.48 17.41 -20.94
CA ASP A 99 12.16 17.95 -21.30
C ASP A 99 11.65 18.88 -20.18
N PRO A 100 11.52 20.20 -20.38
CA PRO A 100 11.07 21.13 -19.34
C PRO A 100 9.64 20.84 -18.81
N ASP A 101 8.81 20.14 -19.58
CA ASP A 101 7.44 19.77 -19.21
C ASP A 101 7.31 18.30 -18.74
N TRP A 102 8.43 17.62 -18.42
CA TRP A 102 8.43 16.22 -17.97
C TRP A 102 7.49 15.97 -16.78
N LYS A 103 7.31 16.95 -15.89
CA LYS A 103 6.38 16.85 -14.75
C LYS A 103 4.91 16.65 -15.17
N LYS A 104 4.52 17.16 -16.34
CA LYS A 104 3.16 17.01 -16.89
C LYS A 104 3.05 15.77 -17.77
N LYS A 105 4.05 15.52 -18.62
CA LYS A 105 4.05 14.44 -19.61
C LYS A 105 4.41 13.07 -19.01
N GLY A 106 5.10 13.07 -17.87
CA GLY A 106 5.66 11.89 -17.25
C GLY A 106 7.14 11.73 -17.57
N ILE A 107 7.80 10.85 -16.81
CA ILE A 107 9.21 10.53 -16.94
C ILE A 107 9.39 9.50 -18.06
N ARG A 108 10.37 9.73 -18.94
CA ARG A 108 10.81 8.81 -19.99
C ARG A 108 12.32 8.68 -19.94
N ASP A 109 12.84 7.48 -20.11
CA ASP A 109 14.29 7.26 -20.01
C ASP A 109 15.08 8.01 -21.09
N ASP A 110 14.53 8.15 -22.29
CA ASP A 110 15.16 8.87 -23.41
C ASP A 110 15.46 10.34 -23.07
N ASP A 111 14.68 10.93 -22.17
CA ASP A 111 14.81 12.33 -21.78
C ASP A 111 15.71 12.51 -20.53
N ILE A 112 16.18 11.42 -19.91
CA ILE A 112 16.97 11.45 -18.67
C ILE A 112 18.44 11.18 -18.95
N TYR A 113 19.31 12.00 -18.37
CA TYR A 113 20.74 11.70 -18.30
C TYR A 113 21.24 11.72 -16.85
N VAL A 114 22.34 10.99 -16.62
CA VAL A 114 23.01 10.91 -15.32
C VAL A 114 24.30 11.72 -15.38
N VAL A 115 24.48 12.58 -14.39
CA VAL A 115 25.74 13.28 -14.13
C VAL A 115 26.42 12.63 -12.94
N ASP A 116 27.67 12.20 -13.13
CA ASP A 116 28.55 11.71 -12.05
C ASP A 116 29.83 12.56 -12.06
N TYR A 117 29.88 13.51 -11.14
CA TYR A 117 30.99 14.43 -10.96
C TYR A 117 32.23 13.68 -10.47
N LYS A 118 33.35 13.94 -11.15
CA LYS A 118 34.67 13.42 -10.80
C LYS A 118 35.63 14.60 -10.65
N PRO A 119 36.28 14.78 -9.49
CA PRO A 119 37.38 15.73 -9.34
C PRO A 119 38.55 15.39 -10.26
N ASP A 120 39.34 16.39 -10.63
CA ASP A 120 40.49 16.21 -11.53
C ASP A 120 41.68 15.49 -10.87
N ASN A 121 41.78 15.56 -9.54
CA ASN A 121 42.90 15.01 -8.80
C ASN A 121 42.51 13.82 -7.91
N VAL A 122 43.49 12.95 -7.65
CA VAL A 122 43.31 11.71 -6.89
C VAL A 122 42.98 11.97 -5.42
N HIS A 123 43.48 13.07 -4.85
CA HIS A 123 43.25 13.43 -3.45
C HIS A 123 41.76 13.74 -3.20
N ASP A 124 41.20 14.63 -4.01
CA ASP A 124 39.81 15.04 -3.99
C ASP A 124 38.88 13.88 -4.33
N GLN A 125 39.25 13.05 -5.31
CA GLN A 125 38.52 11.81 -5.61
C GLN A 125 38.47 10.89 -4.38
N SER A 126 39.57 10.71 -3.66
CA SER A 126 39.62 9.92 -2.43
C SER A 126 38.77 10.52 -1.31
N GLN A 127 38.76 11.85 -1.15
CA GLN A 127 37.89 12.55 -0.21
C GLN A 127 36.41 12.36 -0.57
N LEU A 128 36.07 12.48 -1.86
CA LEU A 128 34.72 12.27 -2.36
C LEU A 128 34.25 10.83 -2.13
N ASP A 129 35.09 9.85 -2.41
CA ASP A 129 34.78 8.43 -2.21
C ASP A 129 34.56 8.13 -0.73
N THR A 130 35.40 8.69 0.15
CA THR A 130 35.25 8.57 1.61
C THR A 130 33.91 9.18 2.08
N LEU A 131 33.52 10.32 1.53
CA LEU A 131 32.23 10.94 1.81
C LEU A 131 31.06 10.10 1.30
N LYS A 132 31.10 9.66 0.02
CA LYS A 132 30.04 8.83 -0.60
C LYS A 132 29.85 7.53 0.18
N VAL A 133 30.94 6.83 0.54
CA VAL A 133 30.89 5.61 1.38
C VAL A 133 30.18 5.89 2.70
N THR A 134 30.52 7.00 3.37
CA THR A 134 29.88 7.37 4.65
C THR A 134 28.39 7.63 4.48
N LEU A 135 27.99 8.38 3.45
CA LEU A 135 26.59 8.71 3.17
C LEU A 135 25.76 7.46 2.85
N TYR A 136 26.25 6.60 1.96
CA TYR A 136 25.56 5.35 1.63
C TYR A 136 25.45 4.40 2.82
N LEU A 137 26.49 4.29 3.65
CA LEU A 137 26.43 3.52 4.90
C LEU A 137 25.41 4.10 5.89
N ASN A 138 25.23 5.43 5.95
CA ASN A 138 24.23 6.04 6.81
C ASN A 138 22.82 5.81 6.28
N ILE A 139 22.61 5.98 4.96
CA ILE A 139 21.35 5.64 4.29
C ILE A 139 20.99 4.17 4.54
N SER A 140 21.95 3.24 4.43
CA SER A 140 21.69 1.82 4.65
C SER A 140 21.16 1.54 6.06
N VAL A 141 21.69 2.22 7.07
CA VAL A 141 21.24 2.06 8.47
C VAL A 141 19.86 2.67 8.67
N CYS A 142 19.61 3.86 8.13
CA CYS A 142 18.29 4.48 8.21
C CYS A 142 17.23 3.59 7.55
N LYS A 143 17.49 3.12 6.33
CA LYS A 143 16.59 2.23 5.58
C LYS A 143 16.38 0.88 6.29
N LEU A 144 17.39 0.37 6.99
CA LEU A 144 17.24 -0.79 7.88
C LEU A 144 16.27 -0.49 9.03
N LYS A 145 16.40 0.65 9.71
CA LYS A 145 15.50 1.06 10.81
C LYS A 145 14.05 1.24 10.31
N LEU A 146 13.89 1.71 9.08
CA LEU A 146 12.60 1.83 8.38
C LEU A 146 12.06 0.51 7.82
N LYS A 147 12.80 -0.60 7.97
CA LYS A 147 12.44 -1.93 7.44
C LYS A 147 12.33 -1.96 5.90
N GLU A 148 12.98 -1.01 5.23
CA GLU A 148 13.11 -0.92 3.78
C GLU A 148 14.35 -1.70 3.30
N PHE A 149 14.34 -3.00 3.53
CA PHE A 149 15.54 -3.85 3.36
C PHE A 149 16.11 -3.83 1.94
N ALA A 150 15.27 -3.72 0.91
CA ALA A 150 15.74 -3.70 -0.48
C ALA A 150 16.62 -2.46 -0.76
N LEU A 151 16.17 -1.28 -0.33
CA LEU A 151 16.92 -0.03 -0.49
C LEU A 151 18.18 0.00 0.37
N ALA A 152 18.13 -0.58 1.58
CA ALA A 152 19.30 -0.74 2.43
C ALA A 152 20.38 -1.61 1.77
N ILE A 153 19.99 -2.69 1.08
CA ILE A 153 20.89 -3.55 0.31
C ILE A 153 21.49 -2.78 -0.88
N SER A 154 20.66 -2.06 -1.64
CA SER A 154 21.14 -1.22 -2.76
C SER A 154 22.20 -0.21 -2.30
N ALA A 155 21.96 0.50 -1.19
CA ALA A 155 22.93 1.44 -0.63
C ALA A 155 24.25 0.76 -0.22
N CYS A 156 24.20 -0.46 0.34
CA CYS A 156 25.45 -1.20 0.61
C CYS A 156 26.15 -1.66 -0.68
N GLY A 157 25.39 -1.97 -1.73
CA GLY A 157 25.93 -2.25 -3.06
C GLY A 157 26.69 -1.05 -3.63
N ASP A 158 26.15 0.17 -3.47
CA ASP A 158 26.84 1.40 -3.88
C ASP A 158 28.13 1.63 -3.08
N VAL A 159 28.16 1.28 -1.79
CA VAL A 159 29.42 1.30 -1.01
C VAL A 159 30.45 0.35 -1.59
N LEU A 160 30.05 -0.88 -1.92
CA LEU A 160 30.96 -1.91 -2.45
C LEU A 160 31.42 -1.59 -3.88
N ALA A 161 30.65 -0.80 -4.63
CA ALA A 161 31.07 -0.31 -5.94
C ALA A 161 32.20 0.74 -5.84
N ILE A 162 32.29 1.47 -4.72
CA ILE A 162 33.32 2.48 -4.45
C ILE A 162 34.51 1.85 -3.70
N ASP A 163 34.23 1.12 -2.63
CA ASP A 163 35.21 0.41 -1.80
C ASP A 163 34.83 -1.08 -1.73
N PRO A 164 35.33 -1.91 -2.66
CA PRO A 164 35.06 -3.35 -2.69
C PRO A 164 35.59 -4.12 -1.48
N THR A 165 36.40 -3.50 -0.62
CA THR A 165 36.98 -4.11 0.58
C THR A 165 36.25 -3.71 1.88
N ASN A 166 35.16 -2.94 1.76
CA ASN A 166 34.47 -2.41 2.93
C ASN A 166 33.79 -3.50 3.77
N ALA A 167 34.45 -3.92 4.87
CA ALA A 167 33.94 -4.97 5.75
C ALA A 167 32.56 -4.64 6.34
N LYS A 168 32.27 -3.37 6.65
CA LYS A 168 30.97 -2.94 7.18
C LYS A 168 29.85 -3.16 6.16
N ALA A 169 30.09 -2.88 4.89
CA ALA A 169 29.11 -3.09 3.83
C ALA A 169 28.81 -4.58 3.63
N TYR A 170 29.82 -5.45 3.54
CA TYR A 170 29.60 -6.91 3.43
C TYR A 170 28.77 -7.48 4.59
N TYR A 171 29.17 -7.16 5.83
CA TYR A 171 28.45 -7.62 7.01
C TYR A 171 26.98 -7.16 7.01
N ARG A 172 26.72 -5.93 6.56
CA ARG A 172 25.36 -5.41 6.48
C ARG A 172 24.54 -6.07 5.38
N VAL A 173 25.11 -6.31 4.20
CA VAL A 173 24.40 -6.97 3.09
C VAL A 173 23.90 -8.35 3.51
N THR A 174 24.77 -9.16 4.14
CA THR A 174 24.39 -10.52 4.57
C THR A 174 23.28 -10.48 5.61
N LEU A 175 23.40 -9.61 6.63
CA LEU A 175 22.37 -9.40 7.64
C LEU A 175 21.04 -8.93 7.02
N LEU A 176 21.09 -7.95 6.12
CA LEU A 176 19.91 -7.37 5.47
C LEU A 176 19.19 -8.38 4.58
N ALA A 177 19.93 -9.21 3.85
CA ALA A 177 19.35 -10.28 3.02
C ALA A 177 18.60 -11.31 3.87
N LEU A 178 19.17 -11.70 5.02
CA LEU A 178 18.51 -12.59 5.98
C LEU A 178 17.24 -11.95 6.55
N LEU A 179 17.32 -10.71 7.02
CA LEU A 179 16.17 -9.97 7.57
C LEU A 179 15.06 -9.80 6.53
N ARG A 180 15.40 -9.48 5.28
CA ARG A 180 14.44 -9.38 4.17
C ARG A 180 13.68 -10.69 3.97
N ASN A 181 14.38 -11.82 3.95
CA ASN A 181 13.78 -13.14 3.76
C ASN A 181 12.89 -13.56 4.93
N LEU A 182 13.36 -13.38 6.16
CA LEU A 182 12.59 -13.66 7.39
C LEU A 182 11.33 -12.81 7.46
N TYR A 183 11.44 -11.51 7.19
CA TYR A 183 10.30 -10.60 7.22
C TYR A 183 9.29 -10.90 6.11
N ARG A 184 9.74 -11.30 4.91
CA ARG A 184 8.87 -11.77 3.84
C ARG A 184 8.10 -13.01 4.27
N ARG A 185 8.77 -13.99 4.88
CA ARG A 185 8.15 -15.21 5.38
C ARG A 185 7.09 -14.92 6.43
N LEU A 186 7.43 -14.12 7.45
CA LEU A 186 6.51 -13.72 8.51
C LEU A 186 5.25 -13.04 7.95
N ARG A 187 5.41 -12.15 6.96
CA ARG A 187 4.26 -11.49 6.30
C ARG A 187 3.36 -12.49 5.57
N LEU A 188 3.92 -13.50 4.92
CA LEU A 188 3.15 -14.55 4.25
C LEU A 188 2.39 -15.40 5.26
N GLU A 189 3.02 -15.81 6.35
CA GLU A 189 2.39 -16.58 7.44
C GLU A 189 1.25 -15.78 8.07
N HIS A 190 1.44 -14.50 8.39
CA HIS A 190 0.37 -13.62 8.88
C HIS A 190 -0.77 -13.45 7.87
N ALA A 191 -0.47 -13.38 6.57
CA ALA A 191 -1.49 -13.30 5.53
C ALA A 191 -2.29 -14.60 5.40
N GLN A 192 -1.64 -15.75 5.55
CA GLN A 192 -2.30 -17.06 5.61
C GLN A 192 -3.17 -17.19 6.86
N GLN A 193 -2.65 -16.80 8.02
CA GLN A 193 -3.41 -16.81 9.27
C GLN A 193 -4.67 -15.95 9.15
N ARG A 194 -4.57 -14.71 8.65
CA ARG A 194 -5.75 -13.87 8.41
C ARG A 194 -6.76 -14.50 7.45
N LYS A 195 -6.31 -15.25 6.45
CA LYS A 195 -7.22 -15.99 5.54
C LYS A 195 -7.89 -17.17 6.24
N LEU A 196 -7.15 -17.90 7.08
CA LEU A 196 -7.67 -18.99 7.90
C LEU A 196 -8.66 -18.45 8.93
N ASP A 197 -8.30 -17.42 9.70
CA ASP A 197 -9.18 -16.78 10.68
C ASP A 197 -10.44 -16.24 10.01
N LYS A 198 -10.31 -15.62 8.83
CA LYS A 198 -11.47 -15.19 8.04
C LYS A 198 -12.32 -16.35 7.56
N ARG A 199 -11.77 -17.56 7.32
CA ARG A 199 -12.56 -18.75 6.95
C ARG A 199 -13.22 -19.38 8.17
N THR A 200 -12.45 -19.59 9.24
CA THR A 200 -12.87 -20.26 10.47
C THR A 200 -13.86 -19.42 11.27
N PHE A 201 -13.64 -18.11 11.35
CA PHE A 201 -14.40 -17.22 12.22
C PHE A 201 -15.28 -16.21 11.46
N ASN A 202 -15.43 -16.33 10.14
CA ASN A 202 -16.38 -15.48 9.41
C ASN A 202 -17.79 -15.71 9.96
N GLY A 203 -18.43 -14.66 10.46
CA GLY A 203 -19.78 -14.76 11.04
C GLY A 203 -19.84 -15.32 12.46
N MET A 204 -18.73 -15.82 13.03
CA MET A 204 -18.72 -16.43 14.36
C MET A 204 -18.76 -15.36 15.48
N PHE A 205 -18.18 -14.18 15.25
CA PHE A 205 -18.23 -13.03 16.17
C PHE A 205 -19.51 -12.19 16.07
N ASN A 206 -20.48 -12.59 15.24
CA ASN A 206 -21.80 -11.94 15.16
C ASN A 206 -22.85 -12.59 16.08
N ARG A 207 -22.50 -13.64 16.84
CA ARG A 207 -23.40 -14.36 17.76
C ARG A 207 -23.13 -14.10 19.24
N GLY A 208 -22.37 -13.05 19.57
CA GLY A 208 -22.02 -12.72 20.96
C GLY A 208 -22.79 -11.52 21.50
N THR A 209 -24.03 -11.73 21.93
CA THR A 209 -24.62 -10.91 23.00
C THR A 209 -24.88 -11.85 24.16
N VAL A 210 -24.10 -11.71 25.23
CA VAL A 210 -24.52 -12.22 26.53
C VAL A 210 -25.72 -11.36 26.92
N VAL A 211 -26.92 -11.93 26.85
CA VAL A 211 -28.10 -11.32 27.43
C VAL A 211 -28.03 -11.61 28.91
N ASP A 212 -27.71 -10.60 29.72
CA ASP A 212 -27.95 -10.71 31.16
C ASP A 212 -29.46 -10.71 31.38
N ASP A 213 -29.97 -11.79 31.98
CA ASP A 213 -31.39 -12.15 32.10
C ASP A 213 -32.27 -11.16 32.91
N THR A 214 -31.79 -9.96 33.26
CA THR A 214 -32.48 -9.09 34.23
C THR A 214 -32.96 -7.75 33.71
N ASN A 215 -32.76 -7.37 32.45
CA ASN A 215 -33.34 -6.12 31.93
C ASN A 215 -33.75 -6.21 30.46
N VAL A 216 -35.07 -6.35 30.24
CA VAL A 216 -35.73 -6.14 28.95
C VAL A 216 -35.75 -4.63 28.68
N VAL A 217 -34.63 -4.10 28.20
CA VAL A 217 -34.62 -2.80 27.52
C VAL A 217 -34.76 -3.09 26.03
N GLU A 218 -35.75 -2.50 25.36
CA GLU A 218 -35.86 -2.53 23.90
C GLU A 218 -34.55 -2.02 23.29
N VAL A 219 -33.69 -2.95 22.85
CA VAL A 219 -32.41 -2.62 22.22
C VAL A 219 -32.70 -2.22 20.78
N ALA A 220 -32.63 -0.92 20.50
CA ALA A 220 -32.62 -0.39 19.15
C ALA A 220 -31.57 -1.13 18.29
N ALA A 221 -31.96 -1.56 17.09
CA ALA A 221 -31.13 -2.35 16.19
C ALA A 221 -29.75 -1.68 15.93
N PRO A 222 -28.64 -2.45 15.94
CA PRO A 222 -27.29 -1.89 16.02
C PRO A 222 -26.89 -1.15 14.73
N ASP A 223 -26.04 -0.13 14.85
CA ASP A 223 -25.55 0.77 13.80
C ASP A 223 -25.09 0.10 12.48
N LYS A 224 -24.71 -1.18 12.51
CA LYS A 224 -24.35 -1.95 11.30
C LYS A 224 -25.55 -2.37 10.45
N ALA A 225 -26.71 -2.66 11.04
CA ALA A 225 -27.92 -2.94 10.28
C ALA A 225 -28.34 -1.69 9.50
N ARG A 226 -28.28 -0.53 10.16
CA ARG A 226 -28.51 0.79 9.56
C ARG A 226 -27.48 1.15 8.49
N ALA A 227 -26.21 0.78 8.68
CA ALA A 227 -25.17 0.97 7.67
C ALA A 227 -25.33 0.04 6.46
N ASN A 228 -25.79 -1.20 6.67
CA ASN A 228 -26.05 -2.17 5.61
C ASN A 228 -27.32 -1.78 4.82
N GLU A 229 -28.35 -1.30 5.51
CA GLU A 229 -29.56 -0.71 4.91
C GLU A 229 -29.21 0.51 4.06
N LYS A 230 -28.38 1.43 4.57
CA LYS A 230 -27.88 2.57 3.77
C LYS A 230 -27.07 2.13 2.54
N ARG A 231 -26.25 1.08 2.65
CA ARG A 231 -25.51 0.53 1.49
C ARG A 231 -26.46 -0.06 0.46
N LEU A 232 -27.41 -0.87 0.89
CA LEU A 232 -28.40 -1.49 0.01
C LEU A 232 -29.27 -0.43 -0.68
N GLN A 233 -29.66 0.62 0.04
CA GLN A 233 -30.40 1.75 -0.52
C GLN A 233 -29.61 2.46 -1.62
N LYS A 234 -28.31 2.69 -1.39
CA LYS A 234 -27.42 3.28 -2.40
C LYS A 234 -27.23 2.39 -3.62
N GLU A 235 -27.07 1.08 -3.43
CA GLU A 235 -26.97 0.11 -4.53
C GLU A 235 -28.25 0.07 -5.38
N VAL A 236 -29.42 0.24 -4.74
CA VAL A 236 -30.72 0.36 -5.43
C VAL A 236 -30.81 1.67 -6.22
N GLU A 237 -30.41 2.80 -5.64
CA GLU A 237 -30.38 4.11 -6.34
C GLU A 237 -29.46 4.08 -7.57
N ASP A 238 -28.27 3.49 -7.44
CA ASP A 238 -27.32 3.34 -8.55
C ASP A 238 -27.92 2.47 -9.68
N ALA A 239 -28.62 1.38 -9.33
CA ALA A 239 -29.29 0.50 -10.30
C ALA A 239 -30.46 1.20 -11.01
N GLU A 240 -31.21 2.06 -10.31
CA GLU A 240 -32.28 2.87 -10.90
C GLU A 240 -31.74 3.90 -11.91
N ALA A 241 -30.61 4.54 -11.60
CA ALA A 241 -29.95 5.48 -12.51
C ALA A 241 -29.51 4.78 -13.81
N ILE A 242 -29.03 3.54 -13.71
CA ILE A 242 -28.67 2.71 -14.87
C ILE A 242 -29.91 2.35 -15.70
N ALA A 243 -31.02 1.99 -15.06
CA ALA A 243 -32.28 1.71 -15.76
C ALA A 243 -32.78 2.94 -16.55
N HIS A 244 -32.68 4.13 -15.96
CA HIS A 244 -33.06 5.38 -16.63
C HIS A 244 -32.15 5.71 -17.83
N MET A 245 -30.84 5.44 -17.74
CA MET A 245 -29.95 5.59 -18.89
C MET A 245 -30.29 4.62 -20.04
N TYR A 246 -30.71 3.38 -19.73
CA TYR A 246 -31.17 2.44 -20.76
C TYR A 246 -32.45 2.90 -21.45
N GLU A 247 -33.36 3.58 -20.75
CA GLU A 247 -34.55 4.18 -21.34
C GLU A 247 -34.21 5.34 -22.28
N GLN A 248 -33.31 6.23 -21.87
CA GLN A 248 -32.86 7.35 -22.70
C GLN A 248 -32.10 6.92 -23.96
N SER A 249 -31.44 5.77 -23.91
CA SER A 249 -30.71 5.19 -25.05
C SER A 249 -31.57 4.28 -25.93
N GLY A 250 -32.87 4.18 -25.67
CA GLY A 250 -33.82 3.39 -26.48
C GLY A 250 -33.76 1.88 -26.25
N LYS A 251 -33.03 1.43 -25.22
CA LYS A 251 -32.84 0.02 -24.85
C LYS A 251 -33.93 -0.45 -23.88
N LEU A 252 -35.17 -0.42 -24.36
CA LEU A 252 -36.37 -0.57 -23.53
C LEU A 252 -36.51 -1.97 -22.89
N GLN A 253 -36.06 -3.03 -23.57
CA GLN A 253 -36.16 -4.40 -23.06
C GLN A 253 -35.21 -4.63 -21.87
N GLU A 254 -33.96 -4.16 -21.99
CA GLU A 254 -32.94 -4.26 -20.94
C GLU A 254 -33.30 -3.40 -19.72
N ALA A 255 -33.88 -2.21 -19.95
CA ALA A 255 -34.42 -1.36 -18.89
C ALA A 255 -35.56 -2.05 -18.12
N SER A 256 -36.50 -2.69 -18.83
CA SER A 256 -37.62 -3.41 -18.22
C SER A 256 -37.16 -4.58 -17.34
N GLU A 257 -36.21 -5.38 -17.82
CA GLU A 257 -35.66 -6.50 -17.06
C GLU A 257 -34.92 -6.02 -15.79
N LEU A 258 -34.17 -4.92 -15.89
CA LEU A 258 -33.45 -4.35 -14.77
C LEU A 258 -34.41 -3.81 -13.70
N ARG A 259 -35.49 -3.12 -14.11
CA ARG A 259 -36.55 -2.65 -13.20
C ARG A 259 -37.24 -3.79 -12.48
N GLN A 260 -37.58 -4.86 -13.20
CA GLN A 260 -38.22 -6.02 -12.59
C GLN A 260 -37.34 -6.65 -11.50
N LYS A 261 -36.03 -6.71 -11.71
CA LYS A 261 -35.06 -7.19 -10.70
C LYS A 261 -34.94 -6.23 -9.51
N ILE A 262 -34.95 -4.91 -9.74
CA ILE A 262 -34.95 -3.90 -8.68
C ILE A 262 -36.21 -4.05 -7.81
N ASP A 263 -37.39 -4.23 -8.42
CA ASP A 263 -38.65 -4.38 -7.70
C ASP A 263 -38.70 -5.68 -6.88
N GLN A 264 -38.19 -6.79 -7.45
CA GLN A 264 -38.02 -8.04 -6.72
C GLN A 264 -37.09 -7.88 -5.51
N ALA A 265 -35.97 -7.17 -5.66
CA ALA A 265 -35.03 -6.92 -4.57
C ALA A 265 -35.64 -6.04 -3.46
N LYS A 266 -36.39 -4.99 -3.84
CA LYS A 266 -37.13 -4.14 -2.89
C LYS A 266 -38.21 -4.91 -2.14
N ALA A 267 -38.94 -5.79 -2.83
CA ALA A 267 -39.98 -6.62 -2.23
C ALA A 267 -39.38 -7.63 -1.23
N ALA A 268 -38.27 -8.28 -1.60
CA ALA A 268 -37.54 -9.19 -0.71
C ALA A 268 -37.00 -8.51 0.55
N THR A 269 -36.60 -7.24 0.45
CA THR A 269 -36.10 -6.46 1.60
C THR A 269 -37.22 -6.06 2.57
N ARG A 270 -38.44 -5.85 2.07
CA ARG A 270 -39.63 -5.52 2.89
C ARG A 270 -40.26 -6.73 3.57
N ALA A 271 -40.01 -7.95 3.07
CA ALA A 271 -40.53 -9.17 3.65
C ALA A 271 -39.84 -9.44 5.01
N THR A 272 -40.60 -9.35 6.10
CA THR A 272 -40.13 -9.82 7.40
C THR A 272 -39.96 -11.34 7.31
N PRO A 273 -38.78 -11.91 7.61
CA PRO A 273 -38.63 -13.35 7.59
C PRO A 273 -39.63 -13.98 8.56
N PRO A 274 -40.28 -15.10 8.17
CA PRO A 274 -41.22 -15.77 9.05
C PRO A 274 -40.52 -16.19 10.34
N ARG A 275 -41.23 -16.07 11.47
CA ARG A 275 -40.70 -16.49 12.77
C ARG A 275 -40.46 -18.00 12.73
N VAL A 276 -39.19 -18.40 12.87
CA VAL A 276 -38.79 -19.81 12.84
C VAL A 276 -38.98 -20.43 14.23
N ASP A 277 -39.79 -21.48 14.34
CA ASP A 277 -39.92 -22.29 15.56
C ASP A 277 -38.87 -23.41 15.58
N PHE A 278 -37.87 -23.28 16.43
CA PHE A 278 -36.78 -24.26 16.57
C PHE A 278 -37.17 -25.47 17.44
N MET A 279 -38.26 -25.40 18.20
CA MET A 279 -38.75 -26.50 19.04
C MET A 279 -39.57 -27.51 18.22
N HIS A 280 -40.13 -27.06 17.09
CA HIS A 280 -40.84 -27.88 16.12
C HIS A 280 -40.34 -27.59 14.70
N PRO A 281 -39.12 -28.04 14.34
CA PRO A 281 -38.52 -27.72 13.05
C PRO A 281 -39.35 -28.30 11.90
N THR A 282 -39.49 -27.54 10.82
CA THR A 282 -40.17 -28.01 9.61
C THR A 282 -39.35 -29.11 8.92
N PRO A 283 -39.98 -29.98 8.10
CA PRO A 283 -39.28 -31.04 7.38
C PRO A 283 -38.09 -30.52 6.55
N GLU A 284 -38.24 -29.33 5.94
CA GLU A 284 -37.19 -28.66 5.16
C GLU A 284 -35.99 -28.24 6.03
N MET A 285 -36.23 -27.75 7.25
CA MET A 285 -35.16 -27.40 8.19
C MET A 285 -34.40 -28.63 8.68
N ILE A 286 -35.10 -29.76 8.85
CA ILE A 286 -34.49 -31.04 9.24
C ILE A 286 -33.60 -31.56 8.10
N GLU A 287 -34.06 -31.46 6.86
CA GLU A 287 -33.30 -31.89 5.68
C GLU A 287 -32.06 -31.01 5.44
N ASP A 288 -32.20 -29.69 5.57
CA ASP A 288 -31.07 -28.74 5.49
C ASP A 288 -30.05 -28.96 6.63
N GLY A 289 -30.53 -29.23 7.84
CA GLY A 289 -29.69 -29.61 8.98
C GLY A 289 -28.86 -30.87 8.70
N LYS A 290 -29.49 -31.92 8.17
CA LYS A 290 -28.80 -33.17 7.78
C LYS A 290 -27.78 -32.93 6.67
N LYS A 291 -28.13 -32.14 5.66
CA LYS A 291 -27.23 -31.79 4.54
C LYS A 291 -25.99 -31.03 5.01
N ASN A 292 -26.10 -30.23 6.06
CA ASN A 292 -25.01 -29.47 6.66
C ASN A 292 -24.30 -30.20 7.82
N GLY A 293 -24.57 -31.50 8.03
CA GLY A 293 -23.87 -32.35 8.99
C GLY A 293 -24.34 -32.22 10.44
N TYR A 294 -25.50 -31.59 10.68
CA TYR A 294 -26.13 -31.50 11.99
C TYR A 294 -27.10 -32.68 12.18
N ASP A 295 -26.56 -33.84 12.56
CA ASP A 295 -27.36 -35.04 12.87
C ASP A 295 -27.54 -35.17 14.39
N HIS A 296 -28.43 -34.36 14.95
CA HIS A 296 -28.72 -34.35 16.38
C HIS A 296 -30.20 -34.66 16.65
N LEU A 297 -30.65 -35.81 16.14
CA LEU A 297 -31.86 -36.47 16.65
C LEU A 297 -31.62 -37.29 17.93
N LEU A 298 -30.41 -37.22 18.51
CA LEU A 298 -30.09 -37.85 19.80
C LEU A 298 -29.81 -36.88 20.95
N SER A 299 -29.66 -35.57 20.72
CA SER A 299 -29.36 -34.63 21.82
C SER A 299 -30.57 -33.85 22.35
N LEU A 300 -31.72 -33.86 21.65
CA LEU A 300 -32.93 -33.15 22.10
C LEU A 300 -33.79 -33.94 23.09
N GLN A 301 -33.48 -35.22 23.36
CA GLN A 301 -34.13 -35.98 24.43
C GLN A 301 -33.59 -35.67 25.84
N TYR A 302 -32.48 -34.91 25.97
CA TYR A 302 -31.84 -34.64 27.26
C TYR A 302 -32.02 -33.21 27.80
N CYS A 303 -32.77 -32.33 27.13
CA CYS A 303 -33.18 -31.04 27.69
C CYS A 303 -34.66 -31.07 28.10
N ARG A 304 -35.03 -31.98 29.01
CA ARG A 304 -36.14 -31.75 29.94
C ARG A 304 -35.55 -31.20 31.22
N ILE A 305 -35.74 -29.90 31.46
CA ILE A 305 -35.81 -29.36 32.82
C ILE A 305 -37.24 -29.65 33.32
#